data_AF-A0A7W0D7W6-F1
#
_entry.id   AF-A0A7W0D7W6-F1
#
_cell.length_a   1.000
_cell.length_b   1.000
_cell.length_c   1.000
_cell.angle_alpha   90.00
_cell.angle_beta   90.00
_cell.angle_gamma   90.00
#
_symmetry.space_group_name_H-M   'P 1'
#
loop_
_entity.id
_entity.type
_entity.pdbx_description
1 polymer ?
#
loop_
_entity_poly.entity_id
_entity_poly.type
_entity_poly.pdbx_seq_one_letter_code
_entity_poly.pdbx_strand_id
1 'polypeptide(L)'
;MKRKIFRSLIFAIILVIVYYAFQMLMGVYLTWKYVPDILDSYSAIDTFGSHQVAFGVKAAPVEVVAEVIIIMVIGVVTYFSGSYVTKKIRNP
;
A
#
# COMPACT_ATOMS: atom_id res chain seq x y z
N MET A 1 17.23 -23.85 2.50
CA MET A 1 16.36 -22.81 3.11
C MET A 1 16.77 -21.38 2.74
N LYS A 2 18.06 -21.02 2.80
CA LYS A 2 18.57 -19.65 2.49
C LYS A 2 18.03 -19.04 1.18
N ARG A 3 18.04 -19.79 0.06
CA ARG A 3 17.49 -19.33 -1.24
C ARG A 3 15.98 -19.04 -1.21
N LYS A 4 15.20 -19.74 -0.38
CA LYS A 4 13.74 -19.53 -0.28
C LYS A 4 13.41 -18.28 0.53
N ILE A 5 14.15 -18.05 1.62
CA ILE A 5 14.04 -16.84 2.43
C ILE A 5 14.40 -15.60 1.61
N PHE A 6 15.46 -15.69 0.80
CA PHE A 6 15.83 -14.58 -0.08
C PHE A 6 14.76 -14.29 -1.15
N ARG A 7 14.18 -15.33 -1.76
CA ARG A 7 13.07 -15.18 -2.72
C ARG A 7 11.80 -14.62 -2.09
N SER A 8 11.46 -15.02 -0.86
CA SER A 8 10.30 -14.47 -0.15
C SER A 8 10.49 -13.00 0.21
N LEU A 9 11.71 -12.60 0.57
CA LEU A 9 12.04 -11.19 0.82
C LEU A 9 11.93 -10.34 -0.45
N ILE A 10 12.47 -10.82 -1.57
CA ILE A 10 12.32 -10.14 -2.87
C ILE A 10 10.84 -10.00 -3.24
N PHE A 11 10.05 -11.05 -3.07
CA PHE A 11 8.62 -11.01 -3.33
C PHE A 11 7.91 -9.95 -2.46
N ALA A 12 8.22 -9.91 -1.17
CA ALA A 12 7.67 -8.92 -0.25
C ALA A 12 8.04 -7.48 -0.64
N ILE A 13 9.31 -7.23 -1.02
CA ILE A 13 9.76 -5.92 -1.50
C ILE A 13 8.99 -5.49 -2.76
N ILE A 14 8.80 -6.41 -3.71
CA ILE A 14 8.02 -6.13 -4.92
C ILE A 14 6.59 -5.74 -4.54
N LEU A 15 5.99 -6.43 -3.56
CA LEU A 15 4.63 -6.13 -3.10
C LEU A 15 4.53 -4.70 -2.52
N VAL A 16 5.51 -4.29 -1.72
CA VAL A 16 5.59 -2.90 -1.21
C VAL A 16 5.67 -1.88 -2.35
N ILE A 17 6.50 -2.13 -3.36
CA ILE A 17 6.63 -1.23 -4.52
C ILE A 17 5.29 -1.12 -5.27
N VAL A 18 4.62 -2.26 -5.52
CA VAL A 18 3.33 -2.30 -6.21
C VAL A 18 2.27 -1.56 -5.40
N TYR A 19 2.26 -1.70 -4.07
CA TYR A 19 1.33 -1.03 -3.19
C TYR A 19 1.45 0.50 -3.29
N TYR A 20 2.67 1.05 -3.17
CA TYR A 20 2.88 2.49 -3.31
C TYR A 20 2.64 2.99 -4.74
N ALA A 21 2.97 2.19 -5.76
CA ALA A 21 2.62 2.52 -7.14
C ALA A 21 1.10 2.67 -7.32
N PHE A 22 0.32 1.76 -6.73
CA PHE A 22 -1.14 1.84 -6.75
C PHE A 22 -1.67 3.06 -5.98
N GLN A 23 -1.13 3.36 -4.80
CA GLN A 23 -1.49 4.57 -4.06
C GLN A 23 -1.22 5.84 -4.86
N MET A 24 -0.06 5.94 -5.55
CA MET A 24 0.26 7.09 -6.40
C MET A 24 -0.75 7.25 -7.54
N LEU A 25 -1.10 6.16 -8.22
CA LEU A 25 -2.09 6.17 -9.30
C LEU A 25 -3.47 6.61 -8.78
N MET A 26 -3.88 6.12 -7.62
CA MET A 26 -5.15 6.52 -6.98
C MET A 26 -5.11 8.00 -6.59
N GLY A 27 -3.98 8.49 -6.08
CA GLY A 27 -3.79 9.90 -5.78
C GLY A 27 -3.96 10.78 -7.02
N VAL A 28 -3.37 10.39 -8.15
CA VAL A 28 -3.53 11.08 -9.44
C VAL A 28 -4.97 11.03 -9.94
N TYR A 29 -5.64 9.88 -9.83
CA TYR A 29 -7.05 9.75 -10.21
C TYR A 29 -7.94 10.72 -9.40
N LEU A 30 -7.69 10.81 -8.09
CA LEU A 30 -8.45 11.71 -7.21
C LEU A 30 -8.18 13.18 -7.53
N THR A 31 -6.94 13.58 -7.84
CA THR A 31 -6.63 14.97 -8.21
C THR A 31 -7.24 15.36 -9.56
N TRP A 32 -7.29 14.45 -10.53
CA TRP A 32 -7.95 14.71 -11.81
C TRP A 32 -9.47 14.90 -11.70
N LYS A 33 -10.11 14.23 -10.75
CA LYS A 33 -11.56 14.37 -10.52
C LYS A 33 -11.91 15.54 -9.59
N TYR A 34 -10.92 16.12 -8.91
CA TYR A 34 -11.15 17.18 -7.94
C TYR A 34 -11.35 18.53 -8.63
N VAL A 35 -12.53 19.13 -8.44
CA VAL A 35 -12.81 20.53 -8.81
C VAL A 35 -12.70 21.36 -7.53
N PRO A 36 -11.72 22.28 -7.43
CA PRO A 36 -11.56 23.11 -6.24
C PRO A 36 -12.65 24.18 -6.18
N ASP A 37 -13.65 24.03 -5.30
CA ASP A 37 -14.62 25.09 -5.01
C ASP A 37 -13.99 26.15 -4.11
N ILE A 38 -13.59 27.27 -4.71
CA ILE A 38 -12.83 28.34 -4.05
C ILE A 38 -13.74 29.15 -3.09
N LEU A 39 -15.06 29.13 -3.28
CA LEU A 39 -16.02 29.89 -2.45
C LEU A 39 -16.41 29.17 -1.15
N ASP A 40 -16.40 27.84 -1.13
CA ASP A 40 -16.73 27.01 0.05
C ASP A 40 -15.49 26.43 0.74
N SER A 41 -14.29 26.68 0.20
CA SER A 41 -13.03 26.13 0.71
C SER A 41 -12.65 26.60 2.12
N TYR A 42 -13.26 27.68 2.64
CA TYR A 42 -13.07 28.11 4.04
C TYR A 42 -14.13 27.52 5.00
N SER A 43 -15.36 27.29 4.55
CA SER A 43 -16.46 26.65 5.31
C SER A 43 -16.37 25.11 5.31
N ALA A 44 -15.76 24.53 4.29
CA ALA A 44 -15.50 23.09 4.20
C ALA A 44 -14.41 22.61 5.17
N ILE A 45 -13.59 23.51 5.73
CA ILE A 45 -12.58 23.15 6.74
C ILE A 45 -13.24 22.67 8.04
N ASP A 46 -14.40 23.24 8.40
CA ASP A 46 -15.12 22.91 9.64
C ASP A 46 -16.13 21.77 9.47
N THR A 47 -16.65 21.54 8.26
CA THR A 47 -17.73 20.55 8.04
C THR A 47 -17.25 19.27 7.34
N PHE A 48 -16.18 19.35 6.52
CA PHE A 48 -15.63 18.22 5.77
C PHE A 48 -14.15 18.05 6.16
N GLY A 49 -13.93 17.53 7.36
CA GLY A 49 -12.59 17.34 7.90
C GLY A 49 -11.61 16.76 6.88
N SER A 50 -10.52 17.49 6.63
CA SER A 50 -9.23 16.94 6.14
C SER A 50 -9.24 16.05 4.88
N HIS A 51 -10.27 16.08 4.03
CA HIS A 51 -10.37 15.22 2.83
C HIS A 51 -10.10 15.97 1.52
N GLN A 52 -9.48 17.14 1.59
CA GLN A 52 -9.08 17.89 0.41
C GLN A 52 -7.78 17.31 -0.18
N VAL A 53 -7.97 16.63 -1.30
CA VAL A 53 -7.00 16.37 -2.38
C VAL A 53 -5.72 15.64 -2.01
N ALA A 54 -5.26 14.78 -2.92
CA ALA A 54 -4.13 13.89 -2.70
C ALA A 54 -2.82 14.65 -2.44
N PHE A 55 -2.59 14.98 -1.19
CA PHE A 55 -1.27 15.05 -0.62
C PHE A 55 -1.25 13.89 0.36
N GLY A 56 -0.39 12.91 0.08
CA GLY A 56 -0.34 11.62 0.75
C GLY A 56 -0.55 11.77 2.25
N VAL A 57 -1.25 10.78 2.83
CA VAL A 57 -1.51 10.67 4.27
C VAL A 57 -0.34 11.32 5.01
N LYS A 58 -0.61 12.34 5.84
CA LYS A 58 0.39 12.92 6.74
C LYS A 58 0.71 11.88 7.82
N ALA A 59 1.22 10.74 7.37
CA ALA A 59 1.59 9.63 8.20
C ALA A 59 2.83 10.07 8.94
N ALA A 60 2.79 9.97 10.26
CA ALA A 60 4.00 10.14 11.04
C ALA A 60 5.05 9.13 10.51
N PRO A 61 6.36 9.44 10.56
CA PRO A 61 7.39 8.53 10.06
C PRO A 61 7.26 7.09 10.60
N VAL A 62 6.75 6.96 11.82
CA VAL A 62 6.48 5.66 12.48
C VAL A 62 5.36 4.87 11.80
N GLU A 63 4.30 5.54 11.33
CA GLU A 63 3.15 4.89 10.68
C GLU A 63 3.54 4.33 9.32
N VAL A 64 4.34 5.08 8.54
CA VAL A 64 4.88 4.60 7.25
C VAL A 64 5.77 3.38 7.46
N VAL A 65 6.64 3.41 8.47
CA VAL A 65 7.51 2.26 8.79
C VAL A 65 6.69 1.05 9.22
N ALA A 66 5.67 1.24 10.05
CA ALA A 66 4.78 0.17 10.47
C ALA A 66 4.01 -0.45 9.29
N GLU A 67 3.48 0.38 8.39
CA GLU A 67 2.79 -0.06 7.18
C GLU A 67 3.69 -0.91 6.28
N VAL A 68 4.92 -0.45 6.02
CA VAL A 68 5.91 -1.20 5.23
C VAL A 68 6.22 -2.55 5.88
N ILE A 69 6.42 -2.60 7.21
CA ILE A 69 6.69 -3.85 7.93
C ILE A 69 5.51 -4.81 7.81
N ILE A 70 4.27 -4.31 7.97
CA ILE A 70 3.05 -5.14 7.84
C ILE A 70 2.96 -5.75 6.44
N ILE A 71 3.12 -4.94 5.40
CA ILE A 71 3.08 -5.42 4.01
C ILE A 71 4.18 -6.44 3.74
N MET A 72 5.39 -6.21 4.28
CA MET A 72 6.51 -7.14 4.16
C MET A 72 6.19 -8.50 4.80
N VAL A 73 5.60 -8.49 6.00
CA VAL A 73 5.18 -9.72 6.70
C VAL A 73 4.11 -10.46 5.89
N ILE A 74 3.10 -9.75 5.39
CA ILE A 74 2.05 -10.32 4.53
C ILE A 74 2.65 -10.94 3.27
N GLY A 75 3.59 -10.24 2.61
CA GLY A 75 4.28 -10.73 1.41
C GLY A 75 5.03 -12.03 1.67
N VAL A 76 5.78 -12.10 2.77
CA VAL A 76 6.51 -13.32 3.16
C VAL A 76 5.55 -14.48 3.44
N VAL A 77 4.50 -14.26 4.23
CA VAL A 77 3.49 -15.28 4.55
C VAL A 77 2.82 -15.79 3.27
N THR A 78 2.42 -14.88 2.38
CA THR A 78 1.78 -15.21 1.10
C THR A 78 2.68 -16.07 0.23
N TYR A 79 3.97 -15.74 0.15
CA TYR A 79 4.95 -16.52 -0.60
C TYR A 79 5.08 -17.95 -0.06
N PHE A 80 5.17 -18.11 1.26
CA PHE A 80 5.29 -19.43 1.88
C PHE A 80 4.02 -20.26 1.74
N SER A 81 2.85 -19.67 1.97
CA SER A 81 1.55 -20.32 1.76
C SER A 81 1.37 -20.78 0.31
N GLY A 82 1.66 -19.92 -0.66
CA GLY A 82 1.62 -20.28 -2.08
C GLY A 82 2.63 -21.39 -2.43
N SER A 83 3.83 -21.33 -1.87
CA SER A 83 4.83 -22.40 -2.05
C SER A 83 4.41 -23.73 -1.41
N TYR A 84 3.61 -23.72 -0.34
CA TYR A 84 3.13 -24.93 0.31
C TYR A 84 2.01 -25.58 -0.50
N VAL A 85 1.04 -24.78 -0.95
CA VAL A 85 -0.08 -25.24 -1.79
C VAL A 85 0.42 -25.82 -3.11
N THR A 86 1.31 -25.10 -3.82
CA THR A 86 1.88 -25.59 -5.09
C THR A 86 2.67 -26.88 -4.95
N LYS A 87 3.34 -27.10 -3.81
CA LYS A 87 4.00 -28.39 -3.53
C LYS A 87 3.00 -29.53 -3.32
N LYS A 88 1.93 -29.28 -2.56
CA LYS A 88 0.88 -30.27 -2.29
C LYS A 88 0.15 -30.68 -3.58
N ILE A 89 -0.07 -29.75 -4.50
CA ILE A 89 -0.68 -30.03 -5.80
C ILE A 89 0.26 -30.85 -6.70
N ARG A 90 1.58 -30.63 -6.62
CA ARG A 90 2.56 -31.28 -7.49
C ARG A 90 2.96 -32.69 -7.06
N ASN A 91 2.86 -33.01 -5.77
CA ASN A 91 3.07 -34.34 -5.20
C ASN A 91 1.82 -34.72 -4.37
N PRO A 92 0.77 -35.28 -5.02
CA PRO A 92 -0.40 -35.77 -4.30
C PRO A 92 -0.09 -36.98 -3.42
#